data_AF-A0A943B6F7-F1
#
_entry.id   AF-A0A943B6F7-F1
#
_cell.length_a   1.000
_cell.length_b   1.000
_cell.length_c   1.000
_cell.angle_alpha   90.00
_cell.angle_beta   90.00
_cell.angle_gamma   90.00
#
_symmetry.space_group_name_H-M   'P 1'
#
loop_
_entity.id
_entity.type
_entity.pdbx_description
1 polymer ?
#
loop_
_entity_poly.entity_id
_entity_poly.type
_entity_poly.pdbx_seq_one_letter_code
_entity_poly.pdbx_strand_id
1 'polypeptide(L)' 'MKDLIRLMDPKYIEVEGIFTPRGGIAIWPYANYGRAGTRYEELASFRLREHGLNRADA' A
#
# COMPACT_ATOMS: atom_id res chain seq x y z
N MET A 1 -7.71 5.69 -3.01
CA MET A 1 -6.63 5.40 -3.99
C MET A 1 -7.08 5.60 -5.44
N LYS A 2 -8.27 5.12 -5.86
CA LYS A 2 -8.75 5.24 -7.26
C LYS A 2 -8.71 6.68 -7.83
N ASP A 3 -9.08 7.68 -7.03
CA ASP A 3 -9.07 9.08 -7.48
C ASP A 3 -7.66 9.62 -7.75
N LEU A 4 -6.68 9.26 -6.91
CA LEU A 4 -5.28 9.64 -7.11
C LEU A 4 -4.68 8.97 -8.34
N ILE A 5 -5.00 7.69 -8.56
CA ILE A 5 -4.59 6.98 -9.77
C ILE A 5 -5.15 7.68 -11.02
N ARG A 6 -6.44 8.02 -11.01
CA ARG A 6 -7.09 8.73 -12.13
C ARG A 6 -6.52 10.12 -12.38
N LEU A 7 -6.18 10.85 -11.31
CA LEU A 7 -5.68 12.22 -11.40
C LEU A 7 -4.25 12.28 -11.92
N MET A 8 -3.39 11.38 -11.45
CA MET A 8 -1.95 11.48 -11.64
C MET A 8 -1.40 10.51 -12.69
N ASP A 9 -2.16 9.49 -13.07
CA ASP A 9 -1.69 8.35 -13.86
C ASP A 9 -0.30 7.86 -13.39
N PRO A 10 -0.13 7.49 -12.11
CA PRO A 10 1.18 7.20 -11.56
C PRO A 10 1.77 5.94 -12.17
N LYS A 11 3.11 5.88 -12.24
CA LYS A 11 3.81 4.62 -12.53
C LYS A 11 3.62 3.62 -11.38
N TYR A 12 3.68 4.13 -10.15
CA TYR A 12 3.56 3.38 -8.91
C TYR A 12 3.05 4.29 -7.78
N ILE A 13 2.24 3.77 -6.87
CA ILE A 13 1.80 4.48 -5.64
C ILE A 13 1.47 3.49 -4.52
N GLU A 14 1.71 3.90 -3.28
CA GLU A 14 1.34 3.18 -2.05
C GLU A 14 0.56 4.11 -1.14
N VAL A 15 -0.39 3.54 -0.41
CA VAL A 15 -1.16 4.23 0.62
C VAL A 15 -1.24 3.32 1.84
N GLU A 16 -0.77 3.84 2.96
CA GLU A 16 -0.90 3.19 4.27
C GLU A 16 -1.74 4.08 5.17
N GLY A 17 -2.79 3.50 5.76
CA GLY A 17 -3.58 4.16 6.78
C GLY A 17 -3.08 3.75 8.16
N ILE A 18 -2.84 4.72 9.04
CA ILE A 18 -2.47 4.46 10.44
C ILE A 18 -3.62 4.94 11.31
N PHE A 19 -4.52 4.02 11.69
CA PHE A 19 -5.68 4.35 12.50
C PHE A 19 -5.39 4.16 13.99
N THR A 20 -5.92 5.09 14.79
CA THR A 20 -5.88 4.96 16.26
C THR A 20 -6.75 3.79 16.73
N PRO A 21 -6.39 3.12 17.84
CA PRO A 21 -7.14 1.96 18.32
C PRO A 21 -8.61 2.28 18.61
N ARG A 22 -9.48 1.29 18.38
CA ARG A 22 -10.86 1.25 18.88
C ARG A 22 -11.10 -0.11 19.50
N GLY A 23 -11.54 -0.14 20.76
CA GLY A 23 -11.63 -1.40 21.52
C GLY A 23 -10.28 -2.10 21.72
N GLY A 24 -9.17 -1.34 21.81
CA GLY A 24 -7.83 -1.89 22.00
C GLY A 24 -7.15 -2.44 20.74
N ILE A 25 -7.83 -2.43 19.59
CA ILE A 25 -7.27 -2.91 18.31
C ILE A 25 -7.01 -1.73 17.38
N ALA A 26 -5.77 -1.62 16.90
CA ALA A 26 -5.40 -0.73 15.79
C ALA A 26 -5.53 -1.47 14.45
N ILE A 27 -5.92 -0.75 13.40
CA ILE A 27 -6.03 -1.30 12.05
C ILE A 27 -5.20 -0.44 11.12
N TRP A 28 -4.20 -1.04 10.47
CA TRP A 28 -3.34 -0.35 9.52
C TRP A 28 -3.53 -0.92 8.11
N PRO A 29 -4.53 -0.44 7.35
CA PRO A 29 -4.74 -0.92 6.00
C PRO A 29 -3.64 -0.42 5.08
N TYR A 30 -3.13 -1.31 4.23
CA TYR A 30 -2.18 -0.99 3.18
C TYR A 30 -2.79 -1.32 1.82
N ALA A 31 -2.57 -0.44 0.84
CA ALA A 31 -2.92 -0.65 -0.54
C ALA A 31 -1.85 -0.05 -1.44
N ASN A 32 -1.57 -0.72 -2.56
CA ASN A 32 -0.64 -0.21 -3.56
C ASN A 32 -1.17 -0.42 -4.98
N TYR A 33 -0.54 0.27 -5.92
CA TYR A 33 -0.82 0.15 -7.34
C TYR A 33 0.47 0.27 -8.12
N GLY A 34 0.62 -0.61 -9.11
CA GLY A 34 1.65 -0.54 -10.14
C GLY A 34 0.98 -0.53 -11.50
N ARG A 35 1.49 0.29 -12.43
CA ARG A 35 0.95 0.36 -13.78
C ARG A 35 1.07 -0.99 -14.49
N ALA A 36 -0.04 -1.51 -14.97
CA ALA A 36 -0.13 -2.82 -15.65
C ALA A 36 0.80 -2.91 -16.87
N GLY A 37 1.39 -4.09 -17.09
CA GLY A 37 2.31 -4.37 -18.19
C GLY A 37 3.67 -3.68 -18.05
N THR A 38 4.01 -3.19 -16.87
CA THR A 38 5.30 -2.54 -16.60
C THR A 38 5.97 -3.15 -15.37
N ARG A 39 7.28 -2.91 -15.20
CA ARG A 39 8.02 -3.33 -13.99
C ARG A 39 7.38 -2.87 -12.66
N TYR A 40 6.53 -1.84 -12.69
CA TYR A 40 5.89 -1.33 -11.47
C TYR A 40 4.76 -2.23 -10.98
N GLU A 41 4.13 -3.02 -11.85
CA GLU A 41 3.17 -4.06 -11.48
C GLU A 41 3.83 -5.18 -10.66
N GLU A 42 5.02 -5.62 -11.11
CA GLU A 42 5.85 -6.57 -10.36
C GLU A 42 6.31 -5.97 -9.03
N LEU A 43 6.73 -4.69 -9.01
CA LEU A 43 7.09 -3.98 -7.79
C LEU A 43 5.92 -3.91 -6.80
N ALA A 44 4.70 -3.61 -7.27
CA ALA A 44 3.50 -3.58 -6.43
C ALA A 44 3.22 -4.95 -5.83
N SER A 45 3.31 -6.00 -6.63
CA SER A 45 3.13 -7.38 -6.19
C SER A 45 4.18 -7.80 -5.16
N PHE A 46 5.45 -7.47 -5.41
CA PHE A 46 6.55 -7.73 -4.48
C PHE A 46 6.34 -6.99 -3.16
N ARG A 47 6.11 -5.67 -3.19
CA ARG A 47 5.94 -4.87 -1.97
C ARG A 47 4.69 -5.27 -1.18
N LEU A 48 3.62 -5.71 -1.84
CA LEU A 48 2.44 -6.21 -1.16
C LEU A 48 2.73 -7.51 -0.38
N ARG A 49 3.51 -8.44 -0.96
CA ARG A 49 3.91 -9.68 -0.27
C ARG A 49 4.82 -9.42 0.92
N GLU A 50 5.74 -8.47 0.78
CA GLU A 50 6.72 -8.16 1.81
C GLU A 50 6.19 -7.19 2.88
N HIS A 51 5.01 -6.58 2.66
CA HIS A 51 4.48 -5.57 3.57
C HIS A 51 4.19 -6.18 4.95
N GLY A 52 4.88 -5.67 5.97
CA GLY A 52 4.70 -6.08 7.37
C GLY A 52 5.60 -7.23 7.84
N LEU A 53 6.38 -7.89 6.97
CA LEU A 53 7.20 -9.05 7.37
C LEU A 53 8.36 -8.70 8.32
N ASN A 54 8.86 -7.47 8.27
CA ASN A 54 9.95 -6.98 9.14
C ASN A 54 9.54 -5.76 9.97
N ARG A 55 8.26 -5.64 10.28
CA ARG A 55 7.80 -4.53 11.11
C ARG A 55 8.23 -4.82 12.55
N ALA A 56 9.27 -4.14 13.00
CA ALA A 56 9.58 -4.02 14.41
C ALA A 56 8.54 -3.06 15.01
N ASP A 57 7.33 -3.57 15.23
CA ASP A 57 6.35 -2.82 16.00
C ASP A 57 6.73 -2.90 17.48
N ALA A 58 6.78 -1.74 18.12
CA ALA A 58 7.18 -1.49 19.51
C ALA A 58 6.23 -2.11 20.55
#